data_AF-A0A7R9DTS6-F1
#
_entry.id   AF-A0A7R9DTS6-F1
#
_cell.length_a   1.000
_cell.length_b   1.000
_cell.length_c   1.000
_cell.angle_alpha   90.00
_cell.angle_beta   90.00
_cell.angle_gamma   90.00
#
_symmetry.space_group_name_H-M   'P 1'
#
loop_
_entity.id
_entity.type
_entity.pdbx_description
1 polymer ?
#
loop_
_entity_poly.entity_id
_entity_poly.type
_entity_poly.pdbx_seq_one_letter_code
_entity_poly.pdbx_strand_id
1 'polypeptide(L)'
;RAVLCTGPSDTNGASTRPRPTVEPLVLLCFLWFTFSGPVSVNLYLQRACRVTLKLNLTDCERLDAGDRDVEVLVQPSVNLLHMAASIIESLLPAVASFFLGPWSDANGRKPLLMWPFLGYFFKFLLLLFFSKMTYLPPTYFLLASIPVALTGGFVSIISSCYSYISDITTPETRPRRMGFIQASLLLGLLVGNLVSSYLFKGAGREGYIAVFGTSALLALVGVVYITWWLPESRQVSDANNIAAAR
;
A
#
# COMPACT_ATOMS: atom_id res chain seq x y z
N ARG A 1 11.62 31.00 2.56
CA ARG A 1 12.84 31.13 3.39
C ARG A 1 13.30 29.71 3.71
N ALA A 2 14.14 29.14 2.85
CA ALA A 2 14.66 27.79 2.99
C ALA A 2 15.77 27.80 4.05
N VAL A 3 15.59 27.04 5.13
CA VAL A 3 16.64 26.83 6.12
C VAL A 3 17.52 25.72 5.56
N LEU A 4 18.66 26.10 4.99
CA LEU A 4 19.78 25.19 4.80
C LEU A 4 20.24 24.75 6.20
N CYS A 5 20.00 23.50 6.56
CA CYS A 5 20.68 22.88 7.70
C CYS A 5 22.12 22.55 7.28
N THR A 6 23.01 23.53 7.31
CA THR A 6 24.44 23.29 7.51
C THR A 6 24.64 23.04 9.01
N GLY A 7 24.59 21.77 9.41
CA GLY A 7 25.13 21.33 10.71
C GLY A 7 26.66 21.34 10.67
N PRO A 8 27.33 21.43 11.83
CA PRO A 8 28.74 21.76 11.94
C PRO A 8 29.63 20.65 11.36
N SER A 9 30.79 21.10 10.90
CA SER A 9 31.93 20.35 10.40
C SER A 9 32.34 19.19 11.31
N ASP A 10 31.93 17.97 10.96
CA ASP A 10 32.62 16.74 11.34
C ASP A 10 33.63 16.38 10.22
N THR A 11 34.81 16.97 10.31
CA THR A 11 36.02 16.41 9.72
C THR A 11 36.39 15.18 10.55
N ASN A 12 35.96 13.98 10.12
CA ASN A 12 36.67 12.71 10.37
C ASN A 12 35.93 11.54 9.71
N GLY A 13 36.61 10.87 8.76
CA GLY A 13 36.29 9.52 8.30
C GLY A 13 34.96 9.38 7.58
N ALA A 14 35.00 9.47 6.24
CA ALA A 14 33.92 9.05 5.37
C ALA A 14 33.57 7.57 5.61
N SER A 15 32.64 7.33 6.54
CA SER A 15 31.90 6.08 6.64
C SER A 15 30.92 6.05 5.47
N THR A 16 31.38 5.51 4.34
CA THR A 16 30.61 5.15 3.14
C THR A 16 29.63 4.00 3.45
N ARG A 17 28.74 4.17 4.43
CA ARG A 17 27.57 3.31 4.52
C ARG A 17 26.56 3.79 3.47
N PRO A 18 26.15 2.95 2.51
CA PRO A 18 25.10 3.34 1.58
C PRO A 18 23.87 3.70 2.42
N ARG A 19 23.43 4.97 2.32
CA ARG A 19 22.21 5.41 3.00
C ARG A 19 21.08 4.48 2.53
N PRO A 20 20.32 3.87 3.45
CA PRO A 20 19.23 2.97 3.11
C PRO A 20 18.29 3.64 2.10
N THR A 21 18.09 2.99 0.96
CA THR A 21 17.26 3.54 -0.11
C THR A 21 15.80 3.19 0.14
N VAL A 22 14.91 4.14 -0.21
CA VAL A 22 13.45 3.95 -0.17
C VAL A 22 12.93 3.21 -1.41
N GLU A 23 13.79 2.94 -2.39
CA GLU A 23 13.42 2.27 -3.65
C GLU A 23 12.92 0.82 -3.43
N PRO A 24 13.55 -0.03 -2.60
CA PRO A 24 13.04 -1.37 -2.30
C PRO A 24 11.68 -1.34 -1.60
N LEU A 25 11.43 -0.30 -0.81
CA LEU A 25 10.17 -0.13 -0.10
C LEU A 25 9.02 0.21 -1.06
N VAL A 26 9.28 1.09 -2.03
CA VAL A 26 8.32 1.39 -3.12
C VAL A 26 8.06 0.14 -3.96
N LEU A 27 9.11 -0.62 -4.29
CA LEU A 27 8.96 -1.88 -5.01
C LEU A 27 8.03 -2.85 -4.29
N LEU A 28 8.28 -3.11 -3.00
CA LEU A 28 7.43 -3.98 -2.18
C LEU A 28 5.99 -3.47 -2.18
N CYS A 29 5.80 -2.16 -2.06
CA CYS A 29 4.48 -1.53 -2.06
C CYS A 29 3.65 -1.79 -3.29
N PHE A 30 4.26 -1.61 -4.46
CA PHE A 30 3.56 -1.90 -5.70
C PHE A 30 3.36 -3.40 -5.89
N LEU A 31 4.28 -4.23 -5.41
CA LEU A 31 4.20 -5.68 -5.55
C LEU A 31 3.00 -6.26 -4.78
N TRP A 32 2.82 -5.92 -3.49
CA TRP A 32 1.65 -6.43 -2.75
C TRP A 32 0.33 -5.82 -3.25
N PHE A 33 0.33 -4.55 -3.69
CA PHE A 33 -0.86 -3.86 -4.18
C PHE A 33 -1.39 -4.56 -5.43
N THR A 34 -0.49 -4.87 -6.36
CA THR A 34 -0.82 -5.47 -7.65
C THR A 34 -1.01 -6.99 -7.58
N PHE A 35 -0.46 -7.67 -6.57
CA PHE A 35 -0.87 -9.03 -6.21
C PHE A 35 -2.33 -9.10 -5.80
N SER A 36 -2.71 -8.26 -4.84
CA SER A 36 -4.04 -8.32 -4.25
C SER A 36 -5.15 -7.76 -5.15
N GLY A 37 -4.83 -6.83 -6.06
CA GLY A 37 -5.81 -6.13 -6.89
C GLY A 37 -6.67 -7.07 -7.75
N PRO A 38 -6.11 -7.78 -8.74
CA PRO A 38 -6.87 -8.66 -9.64
C PRO A 38 -7.63 -9.76 -8.87
N VAL A 39 -6.99 -10.34 -7.85
CA VAL A 39 -7.57 -11.41 -7.05
C VAL A 39 -8.73 -10.93 -6.17
N SER A 40 -8.67 -9.69 -5.67
CA SER A 40 -9.79 -9.08 -4.95
C SER A 40 -10.99 -8.86 -5.86
N VAL A 41 -10.77 -8.37 -7.08
CA VAL A 41 -11.86 -8.16 -8.06
C VAL A 41 -12.53 -9.49 -8.42
N ASN A 42 -11.74 -10.53 -8.70
CA ASN A 42 -12.27 -11.87 -8.97
C ASN A 42 -13.04 -12.45 -7.78
N LEU A 43 -12.56 -12.22 -6.55
CA LEU A 43 -13.29 -12.62 -5.34
C LEU A 43 -14.63 -11.89 -5.24
N TYR A 44 -14.69 -10.59 -5.56
CA TYR A 44 -15.94 -9.82 -5.52
C TYR A 44 -16.93 -10.31 -6.57
N LEU A 45 -16.48 -10.63 -7.78
CA LEU A 45 -17.29 -11.21 -8.85
C LEU A 45 -17.90 -12.56 -8.42
N GLN A 46 -17.08 -13.49 -7.94
CA GLN A 46 -17.59 -14.78 -7.44
C GLN A 46 -18.59 -14.60 -6.28
N ARG A 47 -18.28 -13.71 -5.34
CA ARG A 47 -19.14 -13.44 -4.17
C ARG A 47 -20.47 -12.82 -4.58
N ALA A 48 -20.46 -11.86 -5.50
CA ALA A 48 -21.67 -11.24 -6.02
C ALA A 48 -22.53 -12.23 -6.81
N CYS A 49 -21.93 -13.11 -7.61
CA CYS A 49 -22.64 -14.18 -8.33
C CYS A 49 -23.41 -15.09 -7.35
N ARG A 50 -22.74 -15.57 -6.30
CA ARG A 50 -23.30 -16.56 -5.37
C ARG A 50 -24.25 -15.99 -4.31
N VAL A 51 -23.94 -14.81 -3.76
CA VAL A 51 -24.66 -14.25 -2.60
C VAL A 51 -25.68 -13.19 -3.02
N THR A 52 -25.32 -12.33 -3.97
CA THR A 52 -26.18 -11.20 -4.38
C THR A 52 -27.21 -11.64 -5.42
N LEU A 53 -26.77 -12.28 -6.50
CA LEU A 53 -27.67 -12.73 -7.57
C LEU A 53 -28.24 -14.14 -7.36
N LYS A 54 -27.65 -14.92 -6.44
CA LYS A 54 -28.07 -16.31 -6.13
C LYS A 54 -28.20 -17.19 -7.39
N LEU A 55 -27.29 -17.02 -8.36
CA LEU A 55 -27.27 -17.81 -9.58
C LEU A 55 -26.89 -19.28 -9.30
N ASN A 56 -27.24 -20.17 -10.23
CA ASN A 56 -26.87 -21.58 -10.14
C ASN A 56 -25.35 -21.73 -10.17
N LEU A 57 -24.82 -22.78 -9.49
CA LEU A 57 -23.39 -23.05 -9.42
C LEU A 57 -22.74 -23.17 -10.81
N THR A 58 -23.47 -23.72 -11.77
CA THR A 58 -23.04 -23.86 -13.17
C THR A 58 -22.83 -22.51 -13.87
N ASP A 59 -23.61 -21.49 -13.53
CA ASP A 59 -23.47 -20.15 -14.13
C ASP A 59 -22.28 -19.40 -13.53
N CYS A 60 -21.99 -19.61 -12.23
CA CYS A 60 -20.78 -19.05 -11.63
C CYS A 60 -19.50 -19.79 -12.07
N GLU A 61 -19.57 -21.07 -12.42
CA GLU A 61 -18.44 -21.78 -13.07
C GLU A 61 -18.20 -21.28 -14.49
N ARG A 62 -19.24 -20.90 -15.23
CA ARG A 62 -19.12 -20.24 -16.54
C ARG A 62 -18.45 -18.86 -16.41
N LEU A 63 -18.71 -18.13 -15.33
CA LEU A 63 -18.02 -16.88 -15.03
C LEU A 63 -16.51 -17.09 -14.84
N ASP A 64 -16.10 -18.14 -14.12
CA ASP A 64 -14.69 -18.51 -13.95
C ASP A 64 -14.03 -18.96 -15.26
N ALA A 65 -14.83 -19.53 -16.18
CA ALA A 65 -14.39 -19.89 -17.53
C ALA A 65 -14.27 -18.68 -18.49
N GLY A 66 -14.62 -17.48 -18.05
CA GLY A 66 -14.54 -16.25 -18.84
C GLY A 66 -15.73 -16.01 -19.77
N ASP A 67 -16.90 -16.53 -19.42
CA ASP A 67 -18.12 -16.30 -20.19
C ASP A 67 -18.65 -14.87 -20.00
N ARG A 68 -18.70 -14.13 -21.11
CA ARG A 68 -19.02 -12.69 -21.13
C ARG A 68 -20.47 -12.41 -20.76
N ASP A 69 -21.38 -13.33 -21.05
CA ASP A 69 -22.82 -13.11 -20.84
C ASP A 69 -23.17 -13.02 -19.35
N VAL A 70 -22.53 -13.87 -18.54
CA VAL A 70 -22.67 -13.85 -17.08
C VAL A 70 -21.88 -12.69 -16.48
N GLU A 71 -20.70 -12.40 -17.02
CA GLU A 71 -19.85 -11.31 -16.54
C GLU A 71 -20.55 -9.95 -16.64
N VAL A 72 -21.19 -9.65 -17.77
CA VAL A 72 -21.93 -8.39 -18.01
C VAL A 72 -23.10 -8.23 -17.03
N LEU A 73 -23.70 -9.33 -16.56
CA LEU A 73 -24.79 -9.30 -15.59
C LEU A 73 -24.31 -8.97 -14.17
N VAL A 74 -23.13 -9.46 -13.78
CA VAL A 74 -22.60 -9.34 -12.41
C VAL A 74 -21.75 -8.08 -12.22
N GLN A 75 -21.02 -7.67 -13.25
CA GLN A 75 -20.11 -6.51 -13.22
C GLN A 75 -20.74 -5.23 -12.67
N PRO A 76 -21.97 -4.79 -13.07
CA PRO A 76 -22.53 -3.54 -12.58
C PRO A 76 -22.67 -3.47 -11.05
N SER A 77 -23.04 -4.59 -10.42
CA SER A 77 -23.16 -4.67 -8.95
C SER A 77 -21.81 -4.61 -8.26
N VAL A 78 -20.80 -5.28 -8.83
CA VAL A 78 -19.43 -5.27 -8.29
C VAL A 78 -18.74 -3.93 -8.52
N ASN A 79 -18.95 -3.32 -9.68
CA ASN A 79 -18.40 -2.02 -10.04
C ASN A 79 -18.87 -0.95 -9.06
N LEU A 80 -20.15 -0.94 -8.66
CA LEU A 80 -20.64 0.01 -7.65
C LEU A 80 -19.91 -0.15 -6.31
N LEU A 81 -19.70 -1.39 -5.85
CA LEU A 81 -18.96 -1.66 -4.62
C LEU A 81 -17.49 -1.25 -4.74
N HIS A 82 -16.86 -1.53 -5.88
CA HIS A 82 -15.46 -1.17 -6.13
C HIS A 82 -15.26 0.34 -6.22
N MET A 83 -16.20 1.05 -6.85
CA MET A 83 -16.23 2.51 -6.89
C MET A 83 -16.40 3.08 -5.48
N ALA A 84 -17.36 2.58 -4.69
CA ALA A 84 -17.55 3.01 -3.31
C ALA A 84 -16.29 2.79 -2.46
N ALA A 85 -15.64 1.62 -2.57
CA ALA A 85 -14.38 1.34 -1.90
C ALA A 85 -13.27 2.32 -2.32
N SER A 86 -13.15 2.59 -3.62
CA SER A 86 -12.15 3.52 -4.16
C SER A 86 -12.36 4.96 -3.68
N ILE A 87 -13.62 5.40 -3.57
CA ILE A 87 -13.96 6.72 -3.01
C ILE A 87 -13.54 6.78 -1.54
N ILE A 88 -13.85 5.76 -0.74
CA ILE A 88 -13.46 5.70 0.68
C ILE A 88 -11.93 5.71 0.82
N GLU A 89 -11.21 4.90 0.03
CA GLU A 89 -9.76 4.77 0.07
C GLU A 89 -9.00 5.97 -0.51
N SER A 90 -9.68 6.87 -1.22
CA SER A 90 -9.05 8.08 -1.79
C SER A 90 -9.46 9.34 -1.03
N LEU A 91 -10.74 9.53 -0.75
CA LEU A 91 -11.29 10.75 -0.17
C LEU A 91 -10.89 10.91 1.30
N LEU A 92 -11.04 9.85 2.11
CA LEU A 92 -10.69 9.91 3.53
C LEU A 92 -9.19 10.14 3.73
N PRO A 93 -8.29 9.39 3.04
CA PRO A 93 -6.87 9.72 3.02
C PRO A 93 -6.51 11.09 2.50
N ALA A 94 -7.20 11.61 1.49
CA ALA A 94 -6.93 12.95 0.99
C ALA A 94 -7.21 13.99 2.07
N VAL A 95 -8.34 13.89 2.78
CA VAL A 95 -8.64 14.76 3.92
C VAL A 95 -7.63 14.55 5.05
N ALA A 96 -7.31 13.31 5.41
CA ALA A 96 -6.31 13.00 6.41
C ALA A 96 -4.92 13.55 6.04
N SER A 97 -4.56 13.56 4.75
CA SER A 97 -3.25 14.03 4.26
C SER A 97 -3.00 15.51 4.58
N PHE A 98 -4.04 16.34 4.61
CA PHE A 98 -3.94 17.74 5.03
C PHE A 98 -3.51 17.87 6.49
N PHE A 99 -3.97 16.98 7.37
CA PHE A 99 -3.58 16.94 8.78
C PHE A 99 -2.25 16.23 8.99
N LEU A 100 -1.97 15.19 8.18
CA LEU A 100 -0.74 14.43 8.24
C LEU A 100 0.48 15.23 7.79
N GLY A 101 0.32 16.27 6.97
CA GLY A 101 1.41 17.16 6.57
C GLY A 101 2.07 17.86 7.77
N PRO A 102 1.35 18.73 8.51
CA PRO A 102 1.88 19.39 9.71
C PRO A 102 2.32 18.38 10.79
N TRP A 103 1.58 17.28 10.95
CA TRP A 103 1.92 16.23 11.90
C TRP A 103 3.25 15.53 11.56
N SER A 104 3.48 15.23 10.28
CA SER A 104 4.74 14.64 9.81
C SER A 104 5.92 15.60 9.94
N ASP A 105 5.67 16.90 9.89
CA ASP A 105 6.70 17.90 10.10
C ASP A 105 7.12 18.00 11.57
N ALA A 106 6.22 17.71 12.51
CA ALA A 106 6.46 17.74 13.95
C ALA A 106 6.98 16.41 14.53
N ASN A 107 6.41 15.27 14.10
CA ASN A 107 6.68 13.94 14.68
C ASN A 107 7.67 13.09 13.88
N GLY A 108 8.32 13.67 12.87
CA GLY A 108 9.24 12.95 11.98
C GLY A 108 8.54 12.19 10.85
N ARG A 109 9.31 11.81 9.83
CA ARG A 109 8.77 11.20 8.60
C ARG A 109 8.64 9.67 8.65
N LYS A 110 9.28 9.03 9.62
CA LYS A 110 9.26 7.57 9.77
C LYS A 110 7.90 7.03 10.22
N PRO A 111 7.20 7.63 11.21
CA PRO A 111 5.85 7.21 11.59
C PRO A 111 4.83 7.39 10.47
N LEU A 112 4.95 8.46 9.68
CA LEU A 112 4.07 8.73 8.54
C LEU A 112 4.13 7.60 7.50
N LEU A 113 5.31 7.01 7.28
CA LEU A 113 5.49 5.92 6.34
C LEU A 113 5.07 4.56 6.91
N MET A 114 5.21 4.37 8.22
CA MET A 114 4.87 3.10 8.89
C MET A 114 3.35 2.87 9.00
N TRP A 115 2.60 3.93 9.31
CA TRP A 115 1.16 3.87 9.54
C TRP A 115 0.34 3.29 8.39
N PRO A 116 0.51 3.73 7.12
CA PRO A 116 -0.23 3.18 5.99
C PRO A 116 0.15 1.72 5.68
N PHE A 117 1.40 1.30 5.89
CA PHE A 117 1.81 -0.10 5.73
C PHE A 117 1.06 -1.01 6.71
N LEU A 118 0.91 -0.55 7.96
CA LEU A 118 0.15 -1.27 8.97
C LEU A 118 -1.34 -1.35 8.61
N GLY A 119 -1.91 -0.26 8.06
CA GLY A 119 -3.28 -0.26 7.53
C GLY A 119 -3.50 -1.29 6.42
N TYR A 120 -2.55 -1.41 5.48
CA TYR A 120 -2.60 -2.42 4.43
C TYR A 120 -2.45 -3.85 4.97
N PHE A 121 -1.57 -4.06 5.96
CA PHE A 121 -1.44 -5.35 6.63
C PHE A 121 -2.78 -5.80 7.25
N PHE A 122 -3.46 -4.91 7.98
CA PHE A 122 -4.79 -5.21 8.53
C PHE A 122 -5.85 -5.43 7.45
N LYS A 123 -5.82 -4.66 6.35
CA LYS A 123 -6.70 -4.90 5.19
C LYS A 123 -6.52 -6.31 4.64
N PHE A 124 -5.28 -6.77 4.42
CA PHE A 124 -5.05 -8.11 3.89
C PHE A 124 -5.43 -9.21 4.87
N LEU A 125 -5.25 -9.01 6.17
CA LEU A 125 -5.76 -9.94 7.19
C LEU A 125 -7.30 -10.04 7.17
N LEU A 126 -8.00 -8.90 7.07
CA LEU A 126 -9.45 -8.88 6.96
C LEU A 126 -9.94 -9.55 5.67
N LEU A 127 -9.29 -9.27 4.53
CA LEU A 127 -9.60 -9.92 3.26
C LEU A 127 -9.37 -11.44 3.30
N LEU A 128 -8.30 -11.89 3.96
CA LEU A 128 -8.02 -13.31 4.16
C LEU A 128 -9.10 -13.98 5.02
N PHE A 129 -9.55 -13.31 6.08
CA PHE A 129 -10.63 -13.79 6.93
C PHE A 129 -11.97 -13.86 6.17
N PHE A 130 -12.31 -12.81 5.42
CA PHE A 130 -13.51 -12.78 4.57
C PHE A 130 -13.45 -13.78 3.41
N SER A 131 -12.24 -14.10 2.91
CA SER A 131 -12.06 -15.14 1.90
C SER A 131 -12.47 -16.52 2.44
N LYS A 132 -12.12 -16.85 3.69
CA LYS A 132 -12.52 -18.10 4.35
C LYS A 132 -14.03 -18.16 4.62
N MET A 133 -14.66 -17.04 4.99
CA MET A 133 -16.09 -17.02 5.29
C MET A 133 -16.97 -16.88 4.04
N THR A 134 -17.52 -18.01 3.59
CA THR A 134 -18.16 -18.11 2.28
C THR A 134 -19.55 -17.46 2.17
N TYR A 135 -20.18 -17.15 3.32
CA TYR A 135 -21.57 -16.71 3.44
C TYR A 135 -21.73 -15.18 3.59
N LEU A 136 -20.64 -14.41 3.70
CA LEU A 136 -20.74 -12.97 3.88
C LEU A 136 -21.09 -12.26 2.57
N PRO A 137 -21.99 -11.25 2.61
CA PRO A 137 -22.25 -10.41 1.45
C PRO A 137 -21.03 -9.53 1.15
N PRO A 138 -20.86 -9.14 -0.13
CA PRO A 138 -19.69 -8.41 -0.59
C PRO A 138 -19.58 -6.98 -0.02
N THR A 139 -20.61 -6.47 0.65
CA THR A 139 -20.57 -5.18 1.38
C THR A 139 -19.58 -5.19 2.54
N TYR A 140 -19.31 -6.34 3.16
CA TYR A 140 -18.34 -6.43 4.26
C TYR A 140 -16.90 -6.15 3.81
N PHE A 141 -16.59 -6.30 2.52
CA PHE A 141 -15.29 -5.91 1.99
C PHE A 141 -15.01 -4.40 2.13
N LEU A 142 -16.05 -3.55 2.19
CA LEU A 142 -15.90 -2.13 2.50
C LEU A 142 -15.33 -1.89 3.91
N LEU A 143 -15.58 -2.80 4.85
CA LEU A 143 -14.98 -2.72 6.19
C LEU A 143 -13.46 -2.93 6.13
N ALA A 144 -12.97 -3.74 5.19
CA ALA A 144 -11.53 -3.92 4.99
C ALA A 144 -10.84 -2.66 4.42
N SER A 145 -11.60 -1.72 3.85
CA SER A 145 -11.10 -0.43 3.38
C SER A 145 -10.93 0.60 4.52
N ILE A 146 -11.62 0.43 5.65
CA ILE A 146 -11.59 1.37 6.78
C ILE A 146 -10.16 1.53 7.36
N PRO A 147 -9.41 0.46 7.67
CA PRO A 147 -8.05 0.60 8.18
C PRO A 147 -7.12 1.35 7.23
N VAL A 148 -7.25 1.14 5.92
CA VAL A 148 -6.45 1.86 4.91
C VAL A 148 -6.85 3.33 4.84
N ALA A 149 -8.14 3.62 4.92
CA ALA A 149 -8.64 4.99 4.89
C ALA A 149 -8.17 5.82 6.09
N LEU A 150 -8.18 5.23 7.29
CA LEU A 150 -7.72 5.89 8.52
C LEU A 150 -6.20 6.08 8.55
N THR A 151 -5.45 5.23 7.86
CA THR A 151 -3.98 5.25 7.91
C THR A 151 -3.33 6.15 6.85
N GLY A 152 -4.13 6.89 6.05
CA GLY A 152 -3.63 7.78 4.99
C GLY A 152 -3.43 7.10 3.64
N GLY A 153 -3.78 5.81 3.53
CA GLY A 153 -3.89 5.08 2.28
C GLY A 153 -2.63 5.08 1.40
N PHE A 154 -2.85 4.86 0.11
CA PHE A 154 -1.76 4.78 -0.87
C PHE A 154 -1.06 6.12 -1.08
N VAL A 155 -1.84 7.21 -1.07
CA VAL A 155 -1.33 8.57 -1.33
C VAL A 155 -0.31 8.99 -0.29
N SER A 156 -0.54 8.66 0.99
CA SER A 156 0.41 8.97 2.07
C SER A 156 1.76 8.26 1.86
N ILE A 157 1.77 6.99 1.43
CA ILE A 157 3.02 6.25 1.16
C ILE A 157 3.83 6.95 0.08
N ILE A 158 3.20 7.24 -1.06
CA ILE A 158 3.88 7.83 -2.20
C ILE A 158 4.38 9.25 -1.88
N SER A 159 3.54 10.06 -1.24
CA SER A 159 3.92 11.41 -0.80
C SER A 159 5.09 11.39 0.18
N SER A 160 5.07 10.46 1.14
CA SER A 160 6.15 10.28 2.11
C SER A 160 7.46 9.87 1.44
N CYS A 161 7.41 8.93 0.49
CA CYS A 161 8.58 8.48 -0.28
C CYS A 161 9.19 9.63 -1.11
N TYR A 162 8.37 10.39 -1.84
CA TYR A 162 8.85 11.53 -2.63
C TYR A 162 9.44 12.63 -1.75
N SER A 163 8.78 12.93 -0.64
CA SER A 163 9.29 13.90 0.32
C SER A 163 10.62 13.43 0.89
N TYR A 164 10.72 12.16 1.34
CA TYR A 164 11.96 11.57 1.87
C TYR A 164 13.12 11.69 0.87
N ILE A 165 12.90 11.36 -0.40
CA ILE A 165 13.92 11.54 -1.45
C ILE A 165 14.32 13.00 -1.60
N SER A 166 13.35 13.91 -1.61
CA SER A 166 13.61 15.35 -1.76
C SER A 166 14.54 15.88 -0.67
N ASP A 167 14.42 15.36 0.56
CA ASP A 167 15.26 15.73 1.71
C ASP A 167 16.68 15.16 1.64
N ILE A 168 16.84 13.92 1.16
CA ILE A 168 18.15 13.25 1.15
C ILE A 168 18.97 13.52 -0.12
N THR A 169 18.37 14.15 -1.15
CA THR A 169 19.00 14.39 -2.46
C THR A 169 19.34 15.86 -2.69
N THR A 170 20.45 16.08 -3.38
CA THR A 170 20.81 17.39 -3.93
C THR A 170 20.01 17.67 -5.21
N PRO A 171 19.78 18.94 -5.59
CA PRO A 171 19.01 19.29 -6.79
C PRO A 171 19.54 18.64 -8.07
N GLU A 172 20.86 18.42 -8.16
CA GLU A 172 21.52 17.77 -9.31
C GLU A 172 21.23 16.26 -9.37
N THR A 173 21.13 15.58 -8.23
CA THR A 173 20.94 14.11 -8.17
C THR A 173 19.48 13.69 -8.02
N ARG A 174 18.60 14.64 -7.69
CA ARG A 174 17.16 14.43 -7.48
C ARG A 174 16.45 13.79 -8.67
N PRO A 175 16.62 14.23 -9.93
CA PRO A 175 15.95 13.62 -11.07
C PRO A 175 16.33 12.14 -11.26
N ARG A 176 17.61 11.80 -11.05
CA ARG A 176 18.10 10.43 -11.16
C ARG A 176 17.47 9.50 -10.12
N ARG A 177 17.38 9.93 -8.87
CA ARG A 177 16.75 9.15 -7.79
C ARG A 177 15.23 9.03 -7.96
N MET A 178 14.57 10.10 -8.37
CA MET A 178 13.14 10.03 -8.73
C MET A 178 12.89 9.06 -9.89
N GLY A 179 13.80 9.00 -10.87
CA GLY A 179 13.79 8.01 -11.94
C GLY A 179 13.89 6.57 -11.41
N PHE A 180 14.75 6.29 -10.43
CA PHE A 180 14.83 4.97 -9.80
C PHE A 180 13.56 4.58 -9.02
N ILE A 181 12.92 5.53 -8.32
CA ILE A 181 11.58 5.28 -7.73
C ILE A 181 10.59 4.87 -8.82
N GLN A 182 10.53 5.60 -9.92
CA GLN A 182 9.59 5.30 -10.99
C GLN A 182 9.89 3.95 -11.66
N ALA A 183 11.17 3.60 -11.83
CA ALA A 183 11.56 2.28 -12.30
C ALA A 183 11.12 1.18 -11.33
N SER A 184 11.30 1.37 -10.02
CA SER A 184 10.89 0.41 -8.98
C SER A 184 9.37 0.23 -8.94
N LEU A 185 8.61 1.30 -9.17
CA LEU A 185 7.16 1.29 -9.27
C LEU A 185 6.69 0.44 -10.45
N LEU A 186 7.24 0.70 -11.64
CA LEU A 186 6.88 -0.03 -12.86
C LEU A 186 7.28 -1.50 -12.78
N LEU A 187 8.45 -1.78 -12.19
CA LEU A 187 8.91 -3.15 -11.94
C LEU A 187 7.94 -3.89 -11.00
N GLY A 188 7.54 -3.25 -9.89
CA GLY A 188 6.59 -3.84 -8.94
C GLY A 188 5.24 -4.14 -9.58
N LEU A 189 4.75 -3.25 -10.44
CA LEU A 189 3.51 -3.43 -11.19
C LEU A 189 3.58 -4.61 -12.18
N LEU A 190 4.68 -4.72 -12.92
CA LEU A 190 4.87 -5.80 -13.89
C LEU A 190 5.00 -7.15 -13.19
N VAL A 191 5.93 -7.23 -12.23
CA VAL A 191 6.20 -8.47 -11.48
C VAL A 191 4.97 -8.90 -10.69
N GLY A 192 4.27 -7.95 -10.07
CA GLY A 192 3.07 -8.23 -9.31
C GLY A 192 1.96 -8.84 -10.16
N ASN A 193 1.58 -8.22 -11.28
CA ASN A 193 0.51 -8.79 -12.11
C ASN A 193 0.87 -10.15 -12.72
N LEU A 194 2.12 -10.33 -13.16
CA LEU A 194 2.59 -11.60 -13.70
C LEU A 194 2.54 -12.71 -12.63
N VAL A 195 3.17 -12.48 -11.48
CA VAL A 195 3.26 -13.52 -10.44
C VAL A 195 1.92 -13.76 -9.76
N SER A 196 1.01 -12.76 -9.68
CA SER A 196 -0.36 -12.95 -9.16
C SER A 196 -1.11 -14.05 -9.92
N SER A 197 -1.02 -14.03 -11.26
CA SER A 197 -1.69 -15.00 -12.13
C SER A 197 -1.13 -16.42 -11.95
N TYR A 198 0.19 -16.55 -11.82
CA TYR A 198 0.85 -17.84 -11.58
C TYR A 198 0.55 -18.37 -10.17
N LEU A 199 0.59 -17.51 -9.16
CA LEU A 199 0.35 -17.87 -7.77
C LEU A 199 -1.10 -18.35 -7.57
N PHE A 200 -2.06 -17.66 -8.19
CA PHE A 200 -3.47 -18.05 -8.14
C PHE A 200 -3.71 -19.42 -8.78
N LYS A 201 -3.14 -19.67 -9.98
CA LYS A 201 -3.27 -20.97 -10.67
C LYS A 201 -2.54 -22.10 -9.94
N GLY A 202 -1.34 -21.83 -9.42
CA GLY A 202 -0.51 -22.82 -8.75
C GLY A 202 -1.06 -23.28 -7.39
N ALA A 203 -1.77 -22.40 -6.68
CA ALA A 203 -2.38 -22.72 -5.39
C ALA A 203 -3.76 -23.41 -5.49
N GLY A 204 -4.30 -23.56 -6.70
CA GLY A 204 -5.54 -24.30 -6.96
C GLY A 204 -6.72 -23.79 -6.12
N ARG A 205 -7.32 -24.69 -5.33
CA ARG A 205 -8.56 -24.41 -4.56
C ARG A 205 -8.37 -23.39 -3.42
N GLU A 206 -7.14 -23.14 -2.97
CA GLU A 206 -6.80 -22.14 -1.94
C GLU A 206 -6.08 -20.91 -2.52
N GLY A 207 -6.22 -20.63 -3.82
CA GLY A 207 -5.54 -19.52 -4.51
C GLY A 207 -5.73 -18.15 -3.85
N TYR A 208 -6.93 -17.86 -3.35
CA TYR A 208 -7.19 -16.59 -2.65
C TYR A 208 -6.37 -16.45 -1.35
N ILE A 209 -6.22 -17.53 -0.59
CA ILE A 209 -5.50 -17.51 0.70
C ILE A 209 -4.00 -17.33 0.46
N ALA A 210 -3.46 -18.02 -0.54
CA ALA A 210 -2.05 -17.87 -0.93
C ALA A 210 -1.72 -16.43 -1.33
N VAL A 211 -2.59 -15.79 -2.13
CA VAL A 211 -2.36 -14.42 -2.60
C VAL A 211 -2.53 -13.40 -1.46
N PHE A 212 -3.61 -13.46 -0.68
CA PHE A 212 -3.77 -12.51 0.44
C PHE A 212 -2.75 -12.71 1.55
N GLY A 213 -2.36 -13.97 1.83
CA GLY A 213 -1.33 -14.28 2.81
C GLY A 213 0.04 -13.77 2.39
N THR A 214 0.41 -13.93 1.11
CA THR A 214 1.67 -13.37 0.59
C THR A 214 1.65 -11.85 0.56
N SER A 215 0.55 -11.20 0.17
CA SER A 215 0.40 -9.74 0.26
C SER A 215 0.52 -9.22 1.71
N ALA A 216 -0.08 -9.90 2.68
CA ALA A 216 0.06 -9.55 4.10
C ALA A 216 1.51 -9.69 4.57
N LEU A 217 2.20 -10.77 4.19
CA LEU A 217 3.60 -10.98 4.52
C LEU A 217 4.50 -9.89 3.92
N LEU A 218 4.27 -9.50 2.66
CA LEU A 218 5.02 -8.42 2.01
C LEU A 218 4.80 -7.07 2.69
N ALA A 219 3.56 -6.76 3.10
CA ALA A 219 3.26 -5.56 3.88
C ALA A 219 3.99 -5.58 5.23
N LEU A 220 4.02 -6.73 5.92
CA LEU A 220 4.75 -6.90 7.18
C LEU A 220 6.26 -6.74 7.00
N VAL A 221 6.84 -7.31 5.94
CA VAL A 221 8.26 -7.12 5.58
C VAL A 221 8.55 -5.64 5.36
N GLY A 222 7.64 -4.90 4.73
CA GLY A 222 7.73 -3.45 4.60
C GLY A 222 7.80 -2.72 5.95
N VAL A 223 6.94 -3.09 6.90
CA VAL A 223 6.96 -2.53 8.27
C VAL A 223 8.29 -2.84 8.98
N VAL A 224 8.78 -4.08 8.89
CA VAL A 224 10.08 -4.48 9.46
C VAL A 224 11.23 -3.71 8.80
N TYR A 225 11.20 -3.54 7.48
CA TYR A 225 12.20 -2.74 6.76
C TYR A 225 12.21 -1.28 7.22
N ILE A 226 11.04 -0.65 7.37
CA ILE A 226 10.93 0.73 7.86
C ILE A 226 11.48 0.84 9.28
N THR A 227 11.13 -0.09 10.17
CA THR A 227 11.52 -0.03 11.59
C THR A 227 13.02 -0.22 11.78
N TRP A 228 13.64 -1.22 11.13
CA TRP A 228 15.05 -1.56 11.36
C TRP A 228 16.02 -0.85 10.41
N TRP A 229 15.68 -0.68 9.14
CA TRP A 229 16.62 -0.18 8.14
C TRP A 229 16.43 1.28 7.78
N LEU A 230 15.22 1.86 7.90
CA LEU A 230 15.01 3.23 7.46
C LEU A 230 15.42 4.23 8.57
N PRO A 231 16.47 5.05 8.35
CA PRO A 231 16.84 6.12 9.25
C PRO A 231 15.86 7.27 9.07
N GLU A 232 15.58 7.97 10.16
CA GLU A 232 14.71 9.13 10.15
C GLU A 232 15.35 10.26 9.32
N SER A 233 14.65 10.78 8.30
CA SER A 233 15.21 11.84 7.44
C SER A 233 15.27 13.19 8.15
N ARG A 234 14.39 13.40 9.12
CA ARG A 234 14.23 14.65 9.86
C ARG A 234 14.37 14.33 11.34
N GLN A 235 15.49 14.74 11.94
CA GLN A 235 15.58 14.78 13.39
C GLN A 235 14.47 15.72 13.86
N VAL A 236 13.54 15.21 14.67
CA VAL A 236 12.64 16.04 15.45
C VAL A 236 13.55 16.92 16.29
N SER A 237 13.75 18.18 15.88
CA SER A 237 14.52 19.13 16.68
C SER A 237 13.89 19.14 18.05
N ASP A 238 14.64 18.71 19.06
CA ASP A 238 14.34 18.82 20.47
C ASP A 238 13.90 20.25 20.79
N ALA A 239 12.60 20.54 20.65
CA ALA A 239 11.98 21.75 21.14
C ALA A 239 12.07 21.83 22.68
N ASN A 240 12.48 20.73 23.33
CA ASN A 240 12.79 20.69 24.76
C ASN A 240 14.15 21.30 25.13
N ASN A 241 15.10 21.47 24.19
CA ASN A 241 16.41 22.06 24.51
C ASN A 241 16.44 23.59 24.42
N ILE A 242 15.40 24.23 23.87
CA ILE A 242 15.28 25.70 23.84
C ILE A 242 14.56 26.24 25.10
N ALA A 243 13.72 25.43 25.74
CA ALA A 243 13.08 25.77 27.02
C ALA A 243 14.01 25.60 28.23
N ALA A 244 15.07 24.80 28.13
CA ALA A 244 16.08 24.63 29.18
C ALA A 244 17.22 25.67 29.13
N ALA A 245 17.24 26.51 28.10
CA ALA A 245 18.26 27.55 27.89
C ALA A 245 17.70 28.99 28.03
N ARG A 246 16.55 29.16 28.67
CA ARG A 246 15.92 30.47 28.92
C ARG A 246 15.56 30.67 30.38
#